data_AF-A0A0E9RDC4-F1
#
_entry.id   AF-A0A0E9RDC4-F1
#
_cell.length_a   1.000
_cell.length_b   1.000
_cell.length_c   1.000
_cell.angle_alpha   90.00
_cell.angle_beta   90.00
_cell.angle_gamma   90.00
#
_symmetry.space_group_name_H-M   'P 1'
#
loop_
_entity.id
_entity.type
_entity.pdbx_description
1 polymer ?
#
loop_
_entity_poly.entity_id
_entity_poly.type
_entity_poly.pdbx_seq_one_letter_code
_entity_poly.pdbx_strand_id
1 'polypeptide(L)' 'MCLEVVQVSPIKHNAFKTFGLVKNKSSKLNKEPCFFKSMIVVHKLLPPDLSHMWELVNSDLVCAQKVEIL' A
#
# COMPACT_ATOMS: atom_id res chain seq x y z
N MET A 1 -24.38 13.37 7.28
CA MET A 1 -22.95 13.81 7.23
C MET A 1 -22.69 14.61 5.96
N CYS A 2 -21.55 15.30 5.78
CA CYS A 2 -21.36 16.23 4.64
C CYS A 2 -21.54 15.60 3.24
N LEU A 3 -21.04 14.37 3.00
CA LEU A 3 -21.14 13.71 1.68
C LEU A 3 -22.58 13.37 1.28
N GLU A 4 -23.41 13.05 2.28
CA GLU A 4 -24.84 12.75 2.10
C GLU A 4 -25.62 14.01 1.68
N VAL A 5 -25.27 15.17 2.25
CA VAL A 5 -25.88 16.47 1.91
C VAL A 5 -25.63 16.81 0.44
N VAL A 6 -24.44 16.51 -0.08
CA VAL A 6 -24.09 16.73 -1.50
C VAL A 6 -24.40 15.51 -2.39
N GLN A 7 -25.10 14.50 -1.86
CA GLN A 7 -25.60 13.33 -2.59
C GLN A 7 -24.51 12.53 -3.33
N VAL A 8 -23.32 12.41 -2.73
CA VAL A 8 -22.23 11.56 -3.25
C VAL A 8 -21.95 10.38 -2.34
N SER A 9 -21.50 9.27 -2.92
CA SER A 9 -21.11 8.06 -2.18
C SER A 9 -19.59 7.84 -2.25
N PRO A 10 -18.93 7.50 -1.13
CA PRO A 10 -17.51 7.15 -1.14
C PRO A 10 -17.29 5.84 -1.90
N ILE A 11 -16.20 5.75 -2.65
CA ILE A 11 -15.80 4.56 -3.40
C ILE A 11 -14.58 3.93 -2.75
N LYS A 12 -14.62 2.61 -2.55
CA LYS A 12 -13.48 1.86 -2.04
C LYS A 12 -12.40 1.76 -3.11
N HIS A 13 -11.18 2.17 -2.76
CA HIS A 13 -10.01 1.97 -3.60
C HIS A 13 -9.04 0.97 -2.95
N ASN A 14 -8.64 -0.08 -3.68
CA ASN A 14 -7.88 -1.20 -3.12
C ASN A 14 -6.45 -0.83 -2.67
N ALA A 15 -5.92 0.28 -3.18
CA ALA A 15 -4.62 0.83 -2.81
C ALA A 15 -4.58 1.54 -1.43
N PHE A 16 -5.73 1.67 -0.75
CA PHE A 16 -5.80 2.17 0.63
C PHE A 16 -5.83 0.99 1.62
N LYS A 17 -4.72 0.77 2.32
CA LYS A 17 -4.51 -0.32 3.28
C LYS A 17 -4.31 0.23 4.69
N THR A 18 -5.42 0.65 5.30
CA THR A 18 -5.46 1.25 6.65
C THR A 18 -5.04 0.30 7.78
N PHE A 19 -5.02 -1.01 7.54
CA PHE A 19 -4.60 -2.02 8.51
C PHE A 19 -3.28 -2.70 8.13
N GLY A 20 -2.50 -2.13 7.22
CA GLY A 20 -1.33 -2.77 6.60
C GLY A 20 -1.70 -3.71 5.45
N LEU A 21 -0.69 -4.23 4.75
CA LEU A 21 -0.86 -5.08 3.57
C LEU A 21 -1.50 -6.43 3.93
N VAL A 22 -1.07 -7.02 5.05
CA VAL A 22 -1.64 -8.25 5.59
C VAL A 22 -2.03 -8.08 7.07
N LYS A 23 -3.06 -8.82 7.50
CA LYS A 23 -3.60 -8.72 8.87
C LYS A 23 -2.55 -9.07 9.93
N ASN A 24 -1.69 -10.05 9.67
CA ASN A 24 -0.59 -10.42 10.55
C ASN A 24 0.45 -9.29 10.59
N LYS A 25 0.56 -8.60 11.74
CA LYS A 25 1.49 -7.47 11.91
C LYS A 25 2.96 -7.87 11.73
N SER A 26 3.33 -9.10 12.10
CA SER A 26 4.70 -9.60 12.04
C SER A 26 5.13 -10.14 10.68
N SER A 27 4.23 -10.15 9.69
CA SER A 27 4.56 -10.60 8.35
C SER A 27 5.54 -9.66 7.67
N LYS A 28 6.61 -10.23 7.09
CA LYS A 28 7.59 -9.50 6.27
C LYS A 28 6.94 -8.81 5.06
N LEU A 29 5.80 -9.32 4.58
CA LEU A 29 5.06 -8.72 3.47
C LEU A 29 4.59 -7.29 3.77
N ASN A 30 4.42 -6.91 5.04
CA ASN A 30 4.06 -5.53 5.41
C ASN A 30 5.20 -4.52 5.18
N LYS A 31 6.41 -4.98 4.89
CA LYS A 31 7.58 -4.15 4.59
C LYS A 31 8.18 -4.48 3.22
N GLU A 32 7.45 -5.16 2.34
CA GLU A 32 7.95 -5.57 1.03
C GLU A 32 7.72 -4.45 -0.01
N PRO A 33 8.77 -3.76 -0.48
CA PRO A 33 8.65 -2.55 -1.31
C PRO A 33 7.86 -2.74 -2.61
N CYS A 34 7.87 -3.93 -3.19
CA CYS A 34 7.13 -4.21 -4.41
C CYS A 34 5.61 -4.07 -4.28
N PHE A 35 5.05 -4.34 -3.10
CA PHE A 35 3.63 -4.08 -2.87
C PHE A 35 3.35 -2.58 -2.79
N PHE A 36 4.25 -1.80 -2.20
CA PHE A 36 4.08 -0.36 -2.01
C PHE A 36 4.05 0.42 -3.32
N LYS A 37 4.71 -0.06 -4.40
CA LYS A 37 4.61 0.53 -5.75
C LYS A 37 3.17 0.67 -6.26
N SER A 38 2.24 -0.16 -5.80
CA SER A 38 0.83 -0.16 -6.23
C SER A 38 -0.15 0.38 -5.16
N MET A 39 0.37 1.00 -4.10
CA MET A 39 -0.43 1.48 -2.96
C MET A 39 -0.43 3.01 -2.88
N ILE A 40 -1.51 3.59 -2.37
CA ILE A 40 -1.63 5.05 -2.11
C ILE A 40 -1.36 5.33 -0.64
N VAL A 41 -1.94 4.53 0.27
CA VAL A 41 -1.71 4.65 1.72
C VAL A 41 -1.53 3.26 2.32
N VAL A 42 -0.44 3.07 3.04
CA VAL A 42 -0.22 1.90 3.89
C VAL A 42 0.06 2.38 5.31
N HIS A 43 -0.80 1.97 6.23
CA HIS A 43 -0.59 2.26 7.65
C HIS A 43 0.54 1.39 8.21
N LYS A 44 1.24 1.88 9.26
CA LYS A 44 2.22 1.18 10.13
C LYS A 44 3.72 1.43 9.86
N LEU A 45 4.12 2.30 8.93
CA LEU A 45 5.54 2.71 8.86
C LEU A 45 5.80 3.86 9.84
N LEU A 46 6.85 3.74 10.65
CA LEU A 46 7.36 4.87 11.44
C LEU A 46 8.13 5.84 10.52
N PRO A 47 8.36 7.09 10.93
CA PRO A 47 9.01 8.09 10.06
C PRO A 47 10.32 7.61 9.41
N PRO A 48 11.25 6.91 10.11
CA PRO A 48 12.46 6.39 9.47
C PRO A 48 12.17 5.29 8.43
N ASP A 49 11.25 4.36 8.75
CA ASP A 49 10.84 3.31 7.82
C ASP A 49 10.18 3.93 6.57
N LEU A 50 9.43 5.02 6.72
CA LEU A 50 8.74 5.69 5.62
C LEU A 50 9.73 6.36 4.67
N SER A 51 10.74 7.06 5.19
CA SER A 51 11.82 7.64 4.37
C SER A 51 12.56 6.56 3.59
N HIS A 52 12.95 5.48 4.28
CA HIS A 52 13.67 4.37 3.65
C HIS A 52 12.83 3.65 2.59
N MET A 53 11.55 3.39 2.88
CA MET A 53 10.63 2.77 1.92
C MET A 53 10.44 3.65 0.68
N TRP A 54 10.37 4.97 0.86
CA TRP A 54 10.25 5.91 -0.24
C TRP A 54 11.45 5.84 -1.18
N GLU A 55 12.67 5.83 -0.63
CA GLU A 55 13.90 5.66 -1.41
C GLU A 55 13.90 4.33 -2.19
N LEU A 56 13.54 3.23 -1.54
CA LEU A 56 13.48 1.91 -2.18
C LEU A 56 12.48 1.85 -3.33
N VAL A 57 11.26 2.35 -3.12
CA VAL A 57 10.19 2.32 -4.13
C VAL A 57 10.53 3.17 -5.35
N ASN A 58 11.27 4.26 -5.17
CA ASN A 58 11.70 5.16 -6.24
C ASN A 58 13.07 4.79 -6.86
N SER A 59 13.74 3.74 -6.36
CA SER A 59 14.95 3.20 -6.98
C SER A 59 14.63 2.26 -8.15
N ASP A 60 15.68 1.70 -8.78
CA ASP A 60 15.59 0.65 -9.81
C ASP A 60 15.17 -0.72 -9.22
N LEU A 61 14.14 -0.72 -8.38
CA LEU A 61 13.58 -1.89 -7.73
C LEU A 61 12.89 -2.80 -8.76
N VAL A 62 13.48 -3.98 -8.96
CA VAL A 62 12.94 -5.08 -9.78
C VAL A 62 11.99 -5.93 -8.92
N CYS A 63 10.73 -5.99 -9.34
CA CYS A 63 9.71 -6.78 -8.66
C CYS A 63 9.40 -8.06 -9.43
N ALA A 64 9.16 -9.15 -8.70
CA ALA A 64 8.72 -10.40 -9.31
C ALA A 64 7.42 -10.15 -10.10
N GLN A 65 7.39 -10.62 -11.35
CA GLN A 65 6.19 -10.55 -12.18
C GLN A 65 5.38 -11.82 -11.99
N LYS A 66 4.07 -11.67 -11.80
CA LYS A 66 3.16 -12.81 -11.85
C LYS A 66 3.11 -13.28 -13.31
N VAL A 67 3.79 -14.39 -13.59
CA VAL A 67 3.64 -15.08 -14.89
C VAL A 67 2.33 -15.84 -14.84
N GLU A 68 1.34 -15.43 -15.64
CA GLU A 68 0.16 -16.25 -15.89
C GLU A 68 0.56 -17.30 -16.93
N ILE A 69 0.85 -18.50 -16.44
CA ILE A 69 1.00 -19.69 -17.28
C ILE A 69 -0.42 -20.08 -17.69
N LEU A 70 -0.69 -19.95 -19.00
CA LEU A 70 -1.94 -20.33 -19.65
C LEU A 70 -2.24 -21.82 -19.51
#